data_AF-W1V8J4-F1
#
_entry.id   AF-W1V8J4-F1
#
_cell.length_a   1.000
_cell.length_b   1.000
_cell.length_c   1.000
_cell.angle_alpha   90.00
_cell.angle_beta   90.00
_cell.angle_gamma   90.00
#
_symmetry.space_group_name_H-M   'P 1'
#
loop_
_entity.id
_entity.type
_entity.pdbx_description
1 polymer ?
#
loop_
_entity_poly.entity_id
_entity_poly.type
_entity_poly.pdbx_seq_one_letter_code
_entity_poly.pdbx_strand_id
1 'polypeptide(L)'
;MFAAGVFFVGGFGQASAADWYYIDADADDAAWFIDNSSVYKTDDAATVLVKINNVEGFTYIYTVRIDRKEKTWTELDTTVYSNAGIALLSSKEAQKPT
;
A
#
# COMPACT_ATOMS: atom_id res chain seq x y z
N MET A 1 -46.23 18.87 -0.56
CA MET A 1 -45.78 17.93 0.48
C MET A 1 -44.49 18.46 1.09
N PHE A 2 -44.35 18.31 2.40
CA PHE A 2 -43.24 18.82 3.21
C PHE A 2 -41.92 18.05 2.99
N ALA A 3 -40.84 18.75 3.31
CA ALA A 3 -39.40 18.47 3.34
C ALA A 3 -38.87 17.02 3.44
N ALA A 4 -37.68 16.82 2.86
CA ALA A 4 -36.48 16.46 3.61
C ALA A 4 -35.22 16.75 2.76
N GLY A 5 -34.58 17.88 3.04
CA GLY A 5 -33.18 18.08 2.67
C GLY A 5 -32.32 17.25 3.62
N VAL A 6 -31.40 16.47 3.08
CA VAL A 6 -30.31 15.90 3.87
C VAL A 6 -29.03 16.60 3.45
N PHE A 7 -28.63 17.58 4.26
CA PHE A 7 -27.25 18.06 4.29
C PHE A 7 -26.41 16.99 4.97
N PHE A 8 -25.58 16.28 4.21
CA PHE A 8 -24.42 15.59 4.78
C PHE A 8 -23.28 16.60 4.89
N VAL A 9 -23.16 17.25 6.05
CA VAL A 9 -21.91 17.86 6.49
C VAL A 9 -21.07 16.72 7.08
N GLY A 10 -20.25 16.12 6.23
CA GLY A 10 -19.17 15.24 6.61
C GLY A 10 -17.96 15.67 5.80
N GLY A 11 -16.99 16.31 6.45
CA GLY A 11 -15.73 16.64 5.81
C GLY A 11 -15.03 15.34 5.39
N PHE A 12 -15.18 14.97 4.13
CA PHE A 12 -14.25 14.05 3.50
C PHE A 12 -12.97 14.86 3.33
N GLY A 13 -12.04 14.69 4.29
CA GLY A 13 -10.64 14.90 3.96
C GLY A 13 -10.40 14.17 2.63
N GLN A 14 -9.79 14.86 1.67
CA GLN A 14 -9.38 14.25 0.42
C GLN A 14 -8.51 13.05 0.75
N ALA A 15 -9.10 11.86 0.83
CA ALA A 15 -8.35 10.63 0.81
C ALA A 15 -7.77 10.59 -0.60
N SER A 16 -6.47 10.83 -0.74
CA SER A 16 -5.83 10.45 -2.00
C SER A 16 -6.05 8.95 -2.09
N ALA A 17 -6.86 8.51 -3.06
CA ALA A 17 -6.83 7.12 -3.46
C ALA A 17 -5.37 6.82 -3.80
N ALA A 18 -4.81 5.76 -3.22
CA ALA A 18 -3.47 5.32 -3.58
C ALA A 18 -3.43 5.10 -5.10
N ASP A 19 -2.51 5.79 -5.78
CA ASP A 19 -2.33 5.69 -7.22
C ASP A 19 -1.49 4.44 -7.52
N TRP A 20 -2.13 3.28 -7.38
CA TRP A 20 -1.52 1.98 -7.66
C TRP A 20 -1.20 1.83 -9.15
N TYR A 21 0.06 1.99 -9.49
CA TYR A 21 0.59 1.78 -10.82
C TYR A 21 0.96 0.31 -11.02
N TYR A 22 0.38 -0.34 -12.02
CA TYR A 22 0.72 -1.73 -12.38
C TYR A 22 2.13 -1.80 -12.95
N ILE A 23 2.91 -2.77 -12.47
CA ILE A 23 4.30 -2.98 -12.89
C ILE A 23 4.38 -4.18 -13.81
N ASP A 24 3.99 -5.35 -13.31
CA ASP A 24 4.10 -6.62 -14.02
C ASP A 24 3.25 -7.71 -13.34
N ALA A 25 3.16 -8.88 -13.98
CA ALA A 25 2.78 -10.12 -13.34
C ALA A 25 4.04 -11.00 -13.16
N ASP A 26 4.18 -11.65 -12.00
CA ASP A 26 5.27 -12.60 -11.81
C ASP A 26 4.98 -13.98 -12.44
N ALA A 27 5.90 -14.93 -12.26
CA ALA A 27 5.79 -16.27 -12.84
C ALA A 27 4.60 -17.09 -12.31
N ASP A 28 4.01 -16.68 -11.19
CA ASP A 28 2.84 -17.30 -10.57
C ASP A 28 1.55 -16.49 -10.85
N ASP A 29 1.60 -15.59 -11.85
CA ASP A 29 0.53 -14.68 -12.26
C ASP A 29 0.07 -13.70 -11.14
N ALA A 30 0.88 -13.48 -10.11
CA ALA A 30 0.57 -12.46 -9.11
C ALA A 30 0.83 -11.08 -9.71
N ALA A 31 -0.13 -10.16 -9.60
CA ALA A 31 -0.03 -8.82 -10.15
C ALA A 31 0.64 -7.86 -9.16
N TRP A 32 1.69 -7.19 -9.62
CA TRP A 32 2.50 -6.27 -8.81
C TRP A 32 2.18 -4.81 -9.13
N PHE A 33 2.08 -3.99 -8.09
CA PHE A 33 1.77 -2.57 -8.18
C PHE A 33 2.64 -1.75 -7.22
N ILE A 34 2.88 -0.49 -7.56
CA ILE A 34 3.51 0.51 -6.68
C ILE A 34 2.53 1.67 -6.45
N ASP A 35 2.42 2.14 -5.21
CA ASP A 35 1.72 3.39 -4.92
C ASP A 35 2.67 4.58 -5.08
N ASN A 36 2.55 5.27 -6.21
CA ASN A 36 3.38 6.44 -6.53
C ASN A 36 3.16 7.61 -5.56
N SER A 37 2.01 7.67 -4.90
CA SER A 37 1.68 8.75 -3.96
C SER A 37 2.34 8.54 -2.58
N SER A 38 2.63 7.28 -2.22
CA SER A 38 3.27 6.92 -0.94
C SER A 38 4.78 7.20 -0.91
N VAL A 39 5.40 7.48 -2.06
CA VAL A 39 6.85 7.44 -2.17
C VAL A 39 7.51 8.57 -1.38
N TYR A 40 8.37 8.20 -0.44
CA TYR A 40 9.27 9.11 0.24
C TYR A 40 10.70 8.83 -0.23
N LYS A 41 11.43 9.85 -0.67
CA LYS A 41 12.78 9.70 -1.24
C LYS A 41 13.78 10.57 -0.52
N THR A 42 14.98 10.03 -0.33
CA THR A 42 16.20 10.75 0.01
C THR A 42 17.23 10.51 -1.09
N ASP A 43 18.43 11.08 -0.94
CA ASP A 43 19.54 10.82 -1.87
C ASP A 43 19.99 9.35 -1.86
N ASP A 44 19.81 8.68 -0.72
CA ASP A 44 20.32 7.35 -0.42
C ASP A 44 19.28 6.23 -0.54
N ALA A 45 17.99 6.53 -0.32
CA ALA A 45 16.94 5.52 -0.29
C ALA A 45 15.57 6.04 -0.73
N ALA A 46 14.68 5.11 -1.07
CA ALA A 46 13.26 5.37 -1.22
C ALA A 46 12.45 4.41 -0.35
N THR A 47 11.41 4.93 0.32
CA THR A 47 10.38 4.12 0.96
C THR A 47 9.10 4.23 0.15
N VAL A 48 8.48 3.10 -0.18
CA VAL A 48 7.29 3.04 -1.03
C VAL A 48 6.39 1.88 -0.62
N LEU A 49 5.08 2.01 -0.85
CA LEU A 49 4.16 0.90 -0.73
C LEU A 49 4.14 0.07 -2.03
N VAL A 50 4.28 -1.23 -1.88
CA VAL A 50 4.17 -2.23 -2.96
C VAL A 50 2.96 -3.10 -2.65
N LYS A 51 2.12 -3.33 -3.66
CA LYS A 51 0.97 -4.22 -3.56
C LYS A 51 1.15 -5.43 -4.47
N ILE A 52 0.84 -6.60 -3.95
CA ILE A 52 0.77 -7.85 -4.71
C ILE A 52 -0.63 -8.42 -4.57
N ASN A 53 -1.28 -8.69 -5.69
CA ASN A 53 -2.52 -9.46 -5.72
C ASN A 53 -2.19 -10.85 -6.24
N ASN A 54 -2.31 -11.87 -5.39
CA ASN A 54 -2.04 -13.24 -5.82
C ASN A 54 -3.27 -13.90 -6.46
N VAL A 55 -3.06 -15.02 -7.15
CA VAL A 55 -4.12 -15.78 -7.84
C VAL A 55 -5.15 -16.39 -6.89
N GLU A 56 -4.81 -16.56 -5.61
CA GLU A 56 -5.72 -17.05 -4.57
C GLU A 56 -6.67 -15.95 -4.03
N GLY A 57 -6.48 -14.70 -4.45
CA GLY A 57 -7.30 -13.56 -4.07
C GLY A 57 -6.85 -12.83 -2.80
N PHE A 58 -5.66 -13.13 -2.28
CA PHE A 58 -5.04 -12.35 -1.21
C PHE A 58 -4.35 -11.10 -1.78
N THR A 59 -4.41 -10.02 -1.01
CA THR A 59 -3.69 -8.78 -1.30
C THR A 59 -2.64 -8.56 -0.22
N TYR A 60 -1.38 -8.47 -0.62
CA TYR A 60 -0.27 -8.13 0.24
C TYR A 60 0.11 -6.67 0.00
N ILE A 61 0.24 -5.87 1.05
CA ILE A 61 0.76 -4.51 0.99
C ILE A 61 2.03 -4.44 1.84
N TYR A 62 3.15 -4.16 1.18
CA TYR A 62 4.47 -4.03 1.79
C TYR A 62 4.88 -2.57 1.87
N THR A 63 5.41 -2.15 3.01
CA THR A 63 6.28 -0.97 3.06
C THR A 63 7.69 -1.45 2.73
N VAL A 64 8.26 -0.96 1.65
CA VAL A 64 9.59 -1.38 1.18
C VAL A 64 10.54 -0.20 1.25
N ARG A 65 11.73 -0.42 1.81
CA ARG A 65 12.89 0.46 1.65
C ARG A 65 13.76 -0.06 0.51
N ILE A 66 14.11 0.82 -0.41
CA ILE A 66 15.03 0.55 -1.52
C ILE A 66 16.27 1.39 -1.29
N ASP A 67 17.40 0.76 -0.99
CA ASP A 67 18.67 1.44 -0.79
C ASP A 67 19.41 1.61 -2.13
N ARG A 68 19.67 2.86 -2.48
CA ARG A 68 20.20 3.23 -3.80
C ARG A 68 21.62 2.73 -4.03
N LYS A 69 22.47 2.78 -2.99
CA LYS A 69 23.89 2.40 -3.08
C LYS A 69 24.03 0.89 -3.16
N GLU A 70 23.39 0.18 -2.24
CA GLU A 70 23.50 -1.28 -2.13
C GLU A 70 22.65 -2.02 -3.16
N LYS A 71 21.72 -1.32 -3.84
CA LYS A 71 20.78 -1.91 -4.82
C LYS A 71 19.92 -3.01 -4.19
N THR A 72 19.63 -2.86 -2.91
CA THR A 72 18.81 -3.80 -2.15
C THR A 72 17.43 -3.25 -1.92
N TRP A 73 16.48 -4.17 -1.81
CA TRP A 73 15.15 -3.96 -1.29
C TRP A 73 15.12 -4.54 0.13
N THR A 74 14.38 -3.92 1.04
CA THR A 74 14.11 -4.45 2.39
C THR A 74 12.65 -4.21 2.73
N GLU A 75 11.97 -5.29 3.09
CA GLU A 75 10.60 -5.25 3.60
C GLU A 75 10.62 -4.72 5.03
N LEU A 76 9.92 -3.61 5.28
CA LEU A 76 9.84 -2.98 6.59
C LEU A 76 8.59 -3.40 7.35
N ASP A 77 7.45 -3.42 6.65
CA ASP A 77 6.14 -3.78 7.18
C ASP A 77 5.32 -4.49 6.11
N THR A 78 4.37 -5.31 6.55
CA THR A 78 3.48 -6.07 5.67
C THR A 78 2.10 -6.13 6.27
N THR A 79 1.09 -5.92 5.44
CA THR A 79 -0.30 -6.21 5.79
C THR A 79 -0.90 -7.10 4.73
N VAL A 80 -1.54 -8.19 5.15
CA VAL A 80 -2.21 -9.15 4.26
C VAL A 80 -3.71 -8.98 4.41
N TYR A 81 -4.41 -8.87 3.29
CA TYR A 81 -5.86 -8.79 3.21
C TYR A 81 -6.43 -10.02 2.51
N SER A 82 -7.56 -10.49 3.00
CA SER A 82 -8.38 -11.46 2.28
C SER A 82 -9.00 -10.84 1.02
N ASN A 83 -9.58 -11.68 0.16
CA ASN A 83 -10.33 -11.22 -1.02
C ASN A 83 -11.55 -10.33 -0.66
N ALA A 84 -12.01 -10.35 0.60
CA ALA A 84 -13.05 -9.47 1.11
C ALA A 84 -12.51 -8.12 1.61
N GLY A 85 -11.21 -7.86 1.49
CA GLY A 85 -10.54 -6.65 1.99
C GLY A 85 -10.36 -6.62 3.51
N ILE A 86 -10.47 -7.77 4.18
CA ILE A 86 -10.29 -7.87 5.65
C ILE A 86 -8.81 -8.11 5.94
N ALA A 87 -8.20 -7.28 6.78
CA ALA A 87 -6.84 -7.49 7.25
C ALA A 87 -6.75 -8.80 8.06
N LEU A 88 -5.86 -9.69 7.63
CA LEU A 88 -5.63 -11.01 8.25
C LEU A 88 -4.39 -11.00 9.13
N LEU A 89 -3.33 -10.34 8.68
CA LEU A 89 -2.03 -10.26 9.36
C LEU A 89 -1.42 -8.87 9.13
N SER A 90 -0.74 -8.34 10.14
CA SER A 90 0.10 -7.14 10.01
C SER A 90 1.39 -7.35 10.79
N SER A 91 2.53 -7.16 10.14
CA SER A 91 3.85 -7.49 10.69
C SER A 91 4.50 -6.35 11.46
N LYS A 92 3.84 -5.20 11.67
CA LYS A 92 4.42 -3.97 12.26
C LYS A 92 5.42 -4.28 13.38
N GLU A 93 6.70 -4.39 13.02
CA GLU A 93 7.77 -4.45 14.00
C GLU A 93 8.04 -3.02 14.42
N ALA A 94 8.08 -2.78 15.73
CA ALA A 94 8.45 -1.47 16.25
C ALA A 94 9.87 -1.14 15.76
N GLN A 95 9.99 -0.23 14.78
CA GLN A 95 11.28 0.29 14.36
C GLN A 95 11.99 0.84 15.60
N LYS A 96 13.11 0.19 15.96
CA LYS A 96 13.97 0.69 17.02
C LYS A 96 14.52 2.05 16.54
N PRO A 97 14.38 3.13 17.32
CA PRO A 97 14.98 4.41 16.97
C PRO A 97 16.48 4.20 16.75
N THR A 98 16.98 4.68 15.62
CA THR A 98 18.43 4.74 15.33
C THR A 98 19.05 5.95 15.99
#